data_AF-A0A2D8VA93-F1
#
_entry.id   AF-A0A2D8VA93-F1
#
_cell.length_a   1.000
_cell.length_b   1.000
_cell.length_c   1.000
_cell.angle_alpha   90.00
_cell.angle_beta   90.00
_cell.angle_gamma   90.00
#
_symmetry.space_group_name_H-M   'P 1'
#
loop_
_entity.id
_entity.type
_entity.pdbx_description
1 polymer ?
#
loop_
_entity_poly.entity_id
_entity_poly.type
_entity_poly.pdbx_seq_one_letter_code
_entity_poly.pdbx_strand_id
1 'polypeptide(L)'
;MKGKKVTEKTIKKFGKNKTDSGSTEAQVALFTDRINQLNEHLKQNKKDNSSRRGLMTMVSKRRKLLKYLQKKNIKSYTDLIKNLKIRK
;
A
#
# COMPACT_ATOMS: atom_id res chain seq x y z
N MET A 1 -19.30 0.67 0.91
CA MET A 1 -18.38 1.17 -0.15
C MET A 1 -17.61 2.42 0.32
N LYS A 2 -16.42 2.27 0.94
CA LYS A 2 -15.49 3.39 1.22
C LYS A 2 -14.28 3.43 0.25
N GLY A 3 -14.20 2.49 -0.69
CA GLY A 3 -13.00 2.24 -1.51
C GLY A 3 -12.67 3.32 -2.55
N LYS A 4 -13.65 3.90 -3.26
CA LYS A 4 -13.37 4.84 -4.38
C LYS A 4 -12.79 6.20 -3.95
N LYS A 5 -13.16 6.72 -2.76
CA LYS A 5 -12.69 8.05 -2.31
C LYS A 5 -11.27 8.04 -1.74
N VAL A 6 -10.82 6.91 -1.20
CA VAL A 6 -9.46 6.83 -0.60
C VAL A 6 -8.42 6.63 -1.70
N THR A 7 -8.73 5.86 -2.74
CA THR A 7 -7.81 5.61 -3.86
C THR A 7 -7.42 6.89 -4.60
N GLU A 8 -8.37 7.80 -4.86
CA GLU A 8 -8.09 9.05 -5.57
C GLU A 8 -7.23 10.03 -4.77
N LYS A 9 -7.43 10.12 -3.45
CA LYS A 9 -6.61 10.98 -2.57
C LYS A 9 -5.17 10.47 -2.49
N THR A 10 -5.00 9.15 -2.41
CA THR A 10 -3.69 8.50 -2.34
C THR A 10 -2.92 8.65 -3.65
N ILE A 11 -3.59 8.46 -4.80
CA ILE A 11 -2.99 8.67 -6.13
C ILE A 11 -2.60 10.14 -6.33
N LYS A 12 -3.44 11.10 -5.92
CA LYS A 12 -3.10 12.52 -5.99
C LYS A 12 -1.86 12.91 -5.17
N LYS A 13 -1.57 12.17 -4.09
CA LYS A 13 -0.46 12.50 -3.16
C LYS A 13 0.85 11.79 -3.50
N PHE A 14 0.78 10.60 -4.10
CA PHE A 14 1.96 9.75 -4.35
C PHE A 14 2.17 9.38 -5.83
N GLY A 15 1.19 9.62 -6.69
CA GLY A 15 1.36 9.50 -8.14
C GLY A 15 2.08 10.72 -8.70
N LYS A 16 2.79 10.55 -9.81
CA LYS A 16 3.43 11.69 -10.50
C LYS A 16 2.39 12.67 -11.05
N ASN A 17 1.23 12.16 -11.46
CA ASN A 17 0.09 12.91 -11.97
C ASN A 17 -1.23 12.35 -11.39
N LYS A 18 -2.35 13.09 -11.53
CA LYS A 18 -3.68 12.70 -11.00
C LYS A 18 -4.21 11.36 -11.52
N THR A 19 -3.68 10.86 -12.63
CA THR A 19 -4.04 9.58 -13.28
C THR A 19 -2.97 8.51 -13.13
N ASP A 20 -1.86 8.79 -12.45
CA ASP A 20 -0.75 7.86 -12.34
C ASP A 20 -0.99 6.84 -11.22
N SER A 21 -1.78 5.81 -11.55
CA SER A 21 -1.94 4.60 -10.73
C SER A 21 -0.82 3.58 -10.94
N GLY A 22 0.08 3.83 -11.91
CA GLY A 22 1.10 2.88 -12.37
C GLY A 22 2.43 2.99 -11.62
N SER A 23 2.74 4.16 -11.06
CA SER A 23 3.97 4.36 -10.30
C SER A 23 4.09 3.43 -9.09
N THR A 24 5.34 3.05 -8.80
CA THR A 24 5.65 2.15 -7.68
C THR A 24 5.22 2.78 -6.35
N GLU A 25 5.36 4.09 -6.22
CA GLU A 25 4.94 4.90 -5.07
C GLU A 25 3.42 4.86 -4.87
N ALA A 26 2.64 5.13 -5.92
CA ALA A 26 1.18 5.08 -5.86
C ALA A 26 0.68 3.67 -5.50
N GLN A 27 1.24 2.63 -6.12
CA GLN A 27 0.86 1.24 -5.82
C GLN A 27 1.17 0.86 -4.37
N VAL A 28 2.35 1.21 -3.85
CA VAL A 28 2.73 0.93 -2.45
C VAL A 28 1.79 1.64 -1.48
N ALA A 29 1.40 2.88 -1.77
CA ALA A 29 0.47 3.63 -0.95
C ALA A 29 -0.94 2.99 -0.96
N LEU A 30 -1.43 2.57 -2.13
CA LEU A 30 -2.71 1.85 -2.27
C LEU A 30 -2.71 0.52 -1.51
N PHE A 31 -1.63 -0.27 -1.63
CA PHE A 31 -1.51 -1.51 -0.86
C PHE A 31 -1.50 -1.25 0.64
N THR A 32 -0.82 -0.19 1.08
CA THR A 32 -0.72 0.15 2.51
C THR A 32 -2.09 0.49 3.10
N ASP A 33 -2.88 1.32 2.42
CA ASP A 33 -4.24 1.65 2.86
C ASP A 33 -5.13 0.40 2.92
N ARG A 34 -5.08 -0.45 1.88
CA ARG A 34 -5.87 -1.67 1.83
C ARG A 34 -5.46 -2.70 2.89
N ILE A 35 -4.16 -2.83 3.16
CA ILE A 35 -3.62 -3.67 4.25
C ILE A 35 -4.16 -3.19 5.59
N ASN A 36 -4.14 -1.88 5.86
CA ASN A 36 -4.65 -1.33 7.11
C ASN A 36 -6.15 -1.59 7.29
N GLN A 37 -6.95 -1.40 6.24
CA GLN A 37 -8.38 -1.68 6.26
C GLN A 37 -8.68 -3.17 6.50
N LEU A 38 -7.99 -4.08 5.79
CA LEU A 38 -8.16 -5.52 6.03
C LEU A 38 -7.70 -5.92 7.44
N ASN A 39 -6.66 -5.29 7.97
CA ASN A 39 -6.16 -5.61 9.30
C ASN A 39 -7.22 -5.28 10.36
N GLU A 40 -7.89 -4.13 10.28
CA GLU A 40 -9.02 -3.80 11.17
C GLU A 40 -10.20 -4.75 10.99
N HIS A 41 -10.54 -5.12 9.75
CA HIS A 41 -11.59 -6.11 9.48
C HIS A 41 -11.28 -7.48 10.11
N LEU A 42 -10.03 -7.95 10.01
CA LEU A 42 -9.60 -9.24 10.55
C LEU A 42 -9.47 -9.26 12.08
N LYS A 43 -9.30 -8.11 12.73
CA LYS A 43 -9.38 -8.02 14.21
C LYS A 43 -10.77 -8.43 14.71
N GLN A 44 -11.81 -8.01 14.00
CA GLN A 44 -13.19 -8.40 14.29
C GLN A 44 -13.49 -9.83 13.79
N ASN A 45 -12.91 -10.22 12.65
CA ASN A 45 -13.18 -11.50 11.97
C ASN A 45 -11.99 -12.47 12.09
N LYS A 46 -11.67 -12.89 13.32
CA LYS A 46 -10.46 -13.69 13.61
C LYS A 46 -10.40 -15.03 12.86
N LYS A 47 -11.54 -15.62 12.51
CA LYS A 47 -11.64 -16.91 11.81
C LYS A 47 -11.60 -16.80 10.27
N ASP A 48 -11.58 -15.59 9.71
CA ASP A 48 -11.51 -15.42 8.25
C ASP A 48 -10.07 -15.63 7.74
N ASN A 49 -9.76 -16.90 7.45
CA ASN A 49 -8.46 -17.33 6.94
C ASN A 49 -8.27 -16.96 5.45
N SER A 50 -9.35 -16.91 4.67
CA SER A 50 -9.32 -16.57 3.25
C SER A 50 -8.87 -15.13 3.04
N SER A 51 -9.46 -14.18 3.78
CA SER A 51 -9.06 -12.77 3.75
C SER A 51 -7.64 -12.58 4.31
N ARG A 52 -7.23 -13.33 5.34
CA ARG A 52 -5.86 -13.31 5.87
C ARG A 52 -4.82 -13.75 4.83
N ARG A 53 -5.12 -14.75 4.01
CA ARG A 53 -4.28 -15.14 2.86
C ARG A 53 -4.16 -14.02 1.83
N GLY A 54 -5.27 -13.35 1.53
CA GLY A 54 -5.29 -12.18 0.65
C GLY A 54 -4.41 -11.04 1.19
N LEU A 55 -4.51 -10.76 2.51
CA LEU A 55 -3.67 -9.79 3.20
C LEU A 55 -2.18 -10.11 3.05
N MET A 56 -1.78 -11.36 3.32
CA MET A 56 -0.38 -11.78 3.19
C MET A 56 0.16 -11.63 1.76
N THR A 57 -0.68 -11.90 0.77
CA THR A 57 -0.32 -11.69 -0.64
C THR A 57 -0.09 -10.20 -0.94
N MET A 58 -0.94 -9.31 -0.41
CA MET A 58 -0.77 -7.86 -0.57
C MET A 58 0.48 -7.34 0.14
N VAL A 59 0.76 -7.80 1.36
CA VAL A 59 2.00 -7.46 2.09
C VAL A 59 3.23 -7.89 1.29
N SER A 60 3.22 -9.10 0.72
CA SER A 60 4.31 -9.63 -0.09
C SER A 60 4.54 -8.82 -1.36
N LYS A 61 3.46 -8.44 -2.07
CA LYS A 61 3.55 -7.56 -3.26
C LYS A 61 4.13 -6.19 -2.90
N ARG A 62 3.63 -5.56 -1.83
CA ARG A 62 4.18 -4.29 -1.33
C ARG A 62 5.66 -4.37 -1.00
N ARG A 63 6.10 -5.46 -0.36
CA ARG A 63 7.53 -5.68 -0.04
C ARG A 63 8.39 -5.78 -1.31
N LYS A 64 7.91 -6.47 -2.35
CA LYS A 64 8.61 -6.56 -3.65
C LYS A 64 8.74 -5.17 -4.32
N LEU A 65 7.66 -4.39 -4.32
CA LEU A 65 7.67 -3.03 -4.88
C LEU A 65 8.62 -2.09 -4.11
N LEU A 66 8.61 -2.14 -2.78
CA LEU A 66 9.54 -1.38 -1.95
C LEU A 66 11.00 -1.77 -2.23
N LYS A 67 11.29 -3.07 -2.38
CA LYS A 67 12.64 -3.54 -2.73
C LYS A 67 13.08 -3.05 -4.12
N TYR A 68 12.16 -3.01 -5.09
CA TYR A 68 12.42 -2.44 -6.41
C TYR A 68 12.70 -0.93 -6.32
N LEU A 69 11.86 -0.18 -5.61
CA LEU A 69 12.03 1.26 -5.42
C LEU A 69 13.36 1.58 -4.72
N GLN A 70 13.71 0.82 -3.68
CA GLN A 70 14.98 0.98 -2.97
C GLN A 70 16.19 0.84 -3.88
N LYS A 71 16.17 -0.14 -4.81
CA LYS A 71 17.25 -0.36 -5.78
C LYS A 71 17.34 0.75 -6.83
N LYS A 72 16.19 1.28 -7.26
CA LYS A 72 16.11 2.27 -8.35
C LYS A 72 16.30 3.70 -7.88
N ASN A 73 15.71 4.06 -6.74
CA ASN A 73 15.77 5.39 -6.16
C ASN A 73 15.61 5.31 -4.63
N ILE A 74 16.75 5.38 -3.94
CA ILE A 74 16.79 5.30 -2.49
C ILE A 74 16.08 6.48 -1.81
N LYS A 75 16.12 7.68 -2.39
CA LYS A 75 15.48 8.89 -1.85
C LYS A 75 13.96 8.76 -1.86
N SER A 76 13.39 8.36 -3.00
CA SER A 76 11.96 8.05 -3.10
C SER A 76 11.54 6.97 -2.11
N TYR A 77 12.37 5.93 -1.92
CA TYR A 77 12.09 4.87 -0.94
C TYR A 77 12.05 5.40 0.50
N THR A 78 13.04 6.18 0.93
CA THR A 78 13.09 6.73 2.29
C THR A 78 11.92 7.69 2.55
N ASP A 79 11.63 8.55 1.59
CA ASP A 79 10.53 9.52 1.69
C ASP A 79 9.18 8.79 1.75
N LEU A 80 8.99 7.76 0.93
CA LEU A 80 7.76 6.97 0.90
C LEU A 80 7.53 6.22 2.20
N ILE A 81 8.55 5.56 2.76
CA ILE A 81 8.44 4.85 4.04
C ILE A 81 8.12 5.81 5.19
N LYS A 82 8.78 6.98 5.22
CA LYS A 82 8.54 8.00 6.25
C LYS A 82 7.10 8.53 6.16
N ASN A 83 6.64 8.85 4.95
CA ASN A 83 5.29 9.37 4.71
C ASN A 83 4.18 8.34 5.03
N LEU A 84 4.40 7.07 4.68
CA LEU A 84 3.41 6.01 4.89
C LEU A 84 3.54 5.32 6.26
N LYS A 85 4.51 5.72 7.09
CA LYS A 85 4.81 5.12 8.40
C LYS A 85 4.92 3.59 8.35
N ILE A 86 5.53 3.06 7.29
CA ILE A 86 5.72 1.62 7.11
C ILE A 86 6.86 1.19 8.05
N ARG A 87 6.58 0.31 9.00
CA ARG A 87 7.64 -0.30 9.84
C ARG A 87 8.40 -1.34 9.02
N LYS A 88 9.74 -1.31 9.13
CA LYS A 88 10.66 -2.22 8.45
C LYS A 88 10.85 -3.49 9.28
#